data_AF-A0A8G0PAH2-F1
#
_entry.id   AF-A0A8G0PAH2-F1
#
_cell.length_a   1.000
_cell.length_b   1.000
_cell.length_c   1.000
_cell.angle_alpha   90.00
_cell.angle_beta   90.00
_cell.angle_gamma   90.00
#
_symmetry.space_group_name_H-M   'P 1'
#
loop_
_entity.id
_entity.type
_entity.pdbx_description
1 polymer ?
#
loop_
_entity_poly.entity_id
_entity_poly.type
_entity_poly.pdbx_seq_one_letter_code
_entity_poly.pdbx_strand_id
1 'polypeptide(L)'
;MYASKELRDYASKADDTDKVFDAWHLLLEEKSLEKTNAKVLKEVEDNYQAIKNAGGYSKWKNVTGAGNWLSTFKNKLVTRVQGSTGFALKHTDAEITQIINKGKSLNLTDDIIDDMLFISCRDAKRIDAVELMQQMDNYVNVVLKNGHPYTFNSLENFTEFSSKLKKQLSDYGIISNDIKIQGSALRTPNAKDIDVAIFMNENDFAVLTNKMKDAIRKRSPWLAGDNLIKNLETEISKGKVNAFYFDRIEPYTSFMNDFYEARKVLGSSTATTADVSIIIKGKGFDIKPYLDLK
;
A
#
# COMPACT_ATOMS: atom_id res chain seq x y z
N MET A 1 -31.47 19.37 -31.25
CA MET A 1 -32.33 20.39 -30.59
C MET A 1 -33.52 19.85 -29.78
N TYR A 2 -34.19 18.74 -30.16
CA TYR A 2 -35.34 18.23 -29.38
C TYR A 2 -34.95 17.65 -28.01
N ALA A 3 -33.80 16.96 -27.91
CA ALA A 3 -33.30 16.37 -26.66
C ALA A 3 -33.00 17.42 -25.56
N SER A 4 -32.44 18.58 -25.89
CA SER A 4 -32.06 19.60 -24.88
C SER A 4 -33.25 20.37 -24.30
N LYS A 5 -34.41 20.34 -24.96
CA LYS A 5 -35.65 20.90 -24.39
C LYS A 5 -36.27 19.91 -23.40
N GLU A 6 -36.36 18.65 -23.78
CA GLU A 6 -36.88 17.58 -22.92
C GLU A 6 -36.02 17.40 -21.67
N LEU A 7 -34.69 17.47 -21.80
CA LEU A 7 -33.77 17.40 -20.65
C LEU A 7 -33.93 18.60 -19.69
N ARG A 8 -34.20 19.81 -20.22
CA ARG A 8 -34.48 20.99 -19.40
C ARG A 8 -35.82 20.90 -18.69
N ASP A 9 -36.85 20.44 -19.40
CA ASP A 9 -38.18 20.23 -18.84
C ASP A 9 -38.15 19.17 -17.74
N TYR A 10 -37.34 18.11 -17.92
CA TYR A 10 -37.06 17.11 -16.91
C TYR A 10 -36.32 17.71 -15.70
N ALA A 11 -35.20 18.40 -15.94
CA ALA A 11 -34.38 18.99 -14.88
C ALA A 11 -35.14 20.04 -14.04
N SER A 12 -36.14 20.70 -14.62
CA SER A 12 -36.94 21.72 -13.94
C SER A 12 -38.11 21.16 -13.13
N LYS A 13 -38.45 19.87 -13.29
CA LYS A 13 -39.64 19.23 -12.69
C LYS A 13 -39.34 18.03 -11.82
N ALA A 14 -38.14 17.46 -11.93
CA ALA A 14 -37.76 16.30 -11.13
C ALA A 14 -37.48 16.71 -9.68
N ASP A 15 -37.99 15.92 -8.73
CA ASP A 15 -37.80 16.14 -7.28
C ASP A 15 -36.50 15.50 -6.76
N ASP A 16 -35.85 14.69 -7.59
CA ASP A 16 -34.59 14.01 -7.29
C ASP A 16 -33.41 14.94 -7.64
N THR A 17 -32.85 15.56 -6.61
CA THR A 17 -31.78 16.57 -6.73
C THR A 17 -30.54 16.04 -7.48
N ASP A 18 -30.28 14.74 -7.43
CA ASP A 18 -29.11 14.12 -8.08
C ASP A 18 -29.35 13.98 -9.59
N LYS A 19 -30.53 13.49 -9.98
CA LYS A 19 -30.91 13.39 -11.41
C LYS A 19 -31.07 14.76 -12.06
N VAL A 20 -31.49 15.74 -11.28
CA VAL A 20 -31.55 17.13 -11.72
C VAL A 20 -30.13 17.67 -11.97
N PHE A 21 -29.17 17.38 -11.09
CA PHE A 21 -27.77 17.77 -11.29
C PHE A 21 -27.18 17.13 -12.56
N ASP A 22 -27.39 15.83 -12.78
CA ASP A 22 -26.91 15.13 -13.99
C ASP A 22 -27.47 15.75 -15.27
N ALA A 23 -28.77 16.07 -15.27
CA ALA A 23 -29.40 16.70 -16.41
C ALA A 23 -28.83 18.11 -16.68
N TRP A 24 -28.60 18.93 -15.64
CA TRP A 24 -27.97 20.24 -15.82
C TRP A 24 -26.49 20.15 -16.23
N HIS A 25 -25.77 19.14 -15.77
CA HIS A 25 -24.38 18.88 -16.17
C HIS A 25 -24.28 18.47 -17.65
N LEU A 26 -25.10 17.52 -18.09
CA LEU A 26 -25.17 17.12 -19.51
C LEU A 26 -25.58 18.29 -20.40
N LEU A 27 -26.54 19.10 -19.97
CA LEU A 27 -26.91 20.33 -20.68
C LEU A 27 -25.75 21.32 -20.77
N LEU A 28 -24.87 21.40 -19.77
CA LEU A 28 -23.68 22.26 -19.80
C LEU A 28 -22.63 21.72 -20.79
N GLU A 29 -22.38 20.41 -20.80
CA GLU A 29 -21.46 19.74 -21.74
C GLU A 29 -21.95 19.86 -23.19
N GLU A 30 -23.23 19.57 -23.45
CA GLU A 30 -23.84 19.69 -24.78
C GLU A 30 -23.84 21.15 -25.27
N LYS A 31 -24.10 22.12 -24.39
CA LYS A 31 -24.11 23.55 -24.75
C LYS A 31 -22.73 24.13 -25.00
N SER A 32 -21.68 23.57 -24.41
CA SER A 32 -20.30 23.95 -24.75
C SER A 32 -19.99 23.71 -26.23
N LEU A 33 -20.78 22.86 -26.89
CA LEU A 33 -20.67 22.50 -28.31
C LEU A 33 -21.60 23.30 -29.25
N GLU A 34 -22.67 23.95 -28.77
CA GLU A 34 -23.61 24.75 -29.60
C GLU A 34 -23.76 26.22 -29.11
N LYS A 35 -23.14 27.17 -29.83
CA LYS A 35 -23.00 28.59 -29.46
C LYS A 35 -24.08 29.55 -29.98
N THR A 36 -25.39 29.32 -29.77
CA THR A 36 -26.41 30.17 -30.45
C THR A 36 -27.46 30.86 -29.60
N ASN A 37 -27.48 30.74 -28.26
CA ASN A 37 -28.42 31.51 -27.44
C ASN A 37 -27.89 31.84 -26.02
N ALA A 38 -27.43 33.09 -25.84
CA ALA A 38 -26.82 33.57 -24.60
C ALA A 38 -27.74 33.50 -23.37
N LYS A 39 -29.06 33.70 -23.54
CA LYS A 39 -30.03 33.63 -22.44
C LYS A 39 -30.15 32.20 -21.92
N VAL A 40 -30.21 31.25 -22.84
CA VAL A 40 -30.31 29.82 -22.56
C VAL A 40 -29.01 29.29 -21.95
N LEU A 41 -27.85 29.84 -22.35
CA LEU A 41 -26.55 29.49 -21.75
C LEU A 41 -26.49 29.92 -20.28
N LYS A 42 -26.86 31.17 -20.00
CA LYS A 42 -26.87 31.71 -18.65
C LYS A 42 -27.80 30.95 -17.71
N GLU A 43 -29.00 30.59 -18.18
CA GLU A 43 -29.96 29.79 -17.43
C GLU A 43 -29.40 28.42 -16.99
N VAL A 44 -28.69 27.72 -17.87
CA VAL A 44 -28.07 26.42 -17.50
C VAL A 44 -26.95 26.59 -16.51
N GLU A 45 -26.08 27.59 -16.70
CA GLU A 45 -24.98 27.85 -15.78
C GLU A 45 -25.51 28.23 -14.39
N ASP A 46 -26.47 29.16 -14.33
CA ASP A 46 -27.05 29.62 -13.06
C ASP A 46 -27.73 28.47 -12.31
N ASN A 47 -28.51 27.63 -13.02
CA ASN A 47 -29.18 26.47 -12.42
C ASN A 47 -28.20 25.37 -11.99
N TYR A 48 -27.17 25.09 -12.79
CA TYR A 48 -26.11 24.15 -12.43
C TYR A 48 -25.38 24.61 -11.16
N GLN A 49 -24.99 25.87 -11.08
CA GLN A 49 -24.31 26.41 -9.89
C GLN A 49 -25.25 26.44 -8.67
N ALA A 50 -26.53 26.79 -8.85
CA ALA A 50 -27.50 26.79 -7.75
C ALA A 50 -27.65 25.40 -7.13
N ILE A 51 -27.77 24.35 -7.95
CA ILE A 51 -27.97 22.98 -7.48
C ILE A 51 -26.69 22.37 -6.93
N LYS A 52 -25.54 22.74 -7.50
CA LYS A 52 -24.23 22.45 -6.93
C LYS A 52 -24.09 23.02 -5.52
N ASN A 53 -24.51 24.27 -5.31
CA ASN A 53 -24.44 24.96 -4.02
C ASN A 53 -25.50 24.46 -3.02
N ALA A 54 -26.63 23.92 -3.49
CA ALA A 54 -27.68 23.33 -2.68
C ALA A 54 -27.40 21.89 -2.20
N GLY A 55 -26.24 21.31 -2.56
CA GLY A 55 -25.79 20.01 -2.06
C GLY A 55 -26.08 18.80 -2.95
N GLY A 56 -26.72 18.97 -4.12
CA GLY A 56 -26.87 17.88 -5.11
C GLY A 56 -25.53 17.35 -5.62
N TYR A 57 -24.52 18.22 -5.64
CA TYR A 57 -23.12 17.87 -5.93
C TYR A 57 -22.53 16.87 -4.93
N SER A 58 -22.93 16.87 -3.65
CA SER A 58 -22.31 16.04 -2.61
C SER A 58 -22.63 14.55 -2.74
N LYS A 59 -23.82 14.18 -3.23
CA LYS A 59 -24.20 12.78 -3.49
C LYS A 59 -23.65 12.28 -4.84
N TRP A 60 -23.74 13.09 -5.90
CA TRP A 60 -23.05 12.82 -7.18
C TRP A 60 -21.55 12.55 -6.96
N LYS A 61 -20.88 13.40 -6.17
CA LYS A 61 -19.47 13.28 -5.77
C LYS A 61 -19.14 11.99 -5.01
N ASN A 62 -20.10 11.40 -4.30
CA ASN A 62 -19.92 10.12 -3.60
C ASN A 62 -20.21 8.91 -4.51
N VAL A 63 -21.07 9.05 -5.52
CA VAL A 63 -21.44 7.99 -6.46
C VAL A 63 -20.45 7.90 -7.64
N THR A 64 -19.88 9.02 -8.09
CA THR A 64 -18.85 9.09 -9.14
C THR A 64 -17.41 9.09 -8.57
N GLY A 65 -17.26 9.03 -7.24
CA GLY A 65 -15.96 9.01 -6.57
C GLY A 65 -15.28 10.38 -6.47
N ALA A 66 -15.84 11.49 -6.92
CA ALA A 66 -15.16 12.78 -6.78
C ALA A 66 -15.03 13.30 -5.32
N GLY A 67 -15.13 12.50 -4.26
CA GLY A 67 -15.04 12.87 -2.83
C GLY A 67 -13.85 13.78 -2.50
N ASN A 68 -13.85 14.44 -1.33
CA ASN A 68 -12.68 15.22 -0.85
C ASN A 68 -11.51 14.30 -0.44
N TRP A 69 -11.21 13.29 -1.26
CA TRP A 69 -10.17 12.30 -1.08
C TRP A 69 -8.83 12.97 -0.85
N LEU A 70 -8.53 14.06 -1.58
CA LEU A 70 -7.34 14.85 -1.36
C LEU A 70 -7.19 15.23 0.11
N SER A 71 -8.22 15.81 0.76
CA SER A 71 -8.12 16.17 2.17
C SER A 71 -7.92 14.96 3.08
N THR A 72 -8.63 13.85 2.83
CA THR A 72 -8.55 12.63 3.65
C THR A 72 -7.16 12.02 3.59
N PHE A 73 -6.66 11.76 2.38
CA PHE A 73 -5.33 11.20 2.15
C PHE A 73 -4.23 12.15 2.62
N LYS A 74 -4.33 13.45 2.31
CA LYS A 74 -3.31 14.43 2.70
C LYS A 74 -3.21 14.56 4.22
N ASN A 75 -4.34 14.64 4.94
CA ASN A 75 -4.31 14.75 6.41
C ASN A 75 -3.69 13.50 7.06
N LYS A 76 -4.05 12.30 6.56
CA LYS A 76 -3.47 11.04 7.03
C LYS A 76 -1.97 10.97 6.73
N LEU A 77 -1.57 11.32 5.51
CA LEU A 77 -0.18 11.35 5.08
C LEU A 77 0.67 12.33 5.91
N VAL A 78 0.20 13.57 6.10
CA VAL A 78 0.88 14.58 6.92
C VAL A 78 1.11 14.06 8.33
N THR A 79 0.09 13.46 8.95
CA THR A 79 0.20 12.87 10.29
C THR A 79 1.26 11.77 10.33
N ARG A 80 1.24 10.84 9.36
CA ARG A 80 2.20 9.73 9.29
C ARG A 80 3.63 10.21 9.07
N VAL A 81 3.82 11.16 8.16
CA VAL A 81 5.13 11.74 7.85
C VAL A 81 5.71 12.47 9.06
N GLN A 82 4.93 13.31 9.74
CA GLN A 82 5.38 14.03 10.94
C GLN A 82 5.73 13.08 12.10
N GLY A 83 5.03 11.95 12.20
CA GLY A 83 5.30 10.91 13.20
C GLY A 83 6.44 9.94 12.85
N SER A 84 7.08 10.07 11.69
CA SER A 84 8.06 9.09 11.19
C SER A 84 9.41 9.72 10.86
N THR A 85 10.47 9.24 11.49
CA THR A 85 11.85 9.69 11.19
C THR A 85 12.26 9.29 9.77
N GLY A 86 12.83 10.24 9.01
CA GLY A 86 13.32 10.02 7.64
C GLY A 86 12.21 10.07 6.57
N PHE A 87 11.10 10.73 6.87
CA PHE A 87 10.01 11.00 5.94
C PHE A 87 9.71 12.50 5.91
N ALA A 88 9.36 13.00 4.72
CA ALA A 88 8.90 14.37 4.51
C ALA A 88 7.83 14.40 3.41
N LEU A 89 6.87 15.33 3.50
CA LEU A 89 5.84 15.50 2.47
C LEU A 89 6.50 16.06 1.21
N LYS A 90 6.43 15.32 0.11
CA LYS A 90 7.13 15.66 -1.16
C LYS A 90 6.21 16.00 -2.30
N HIS A 91 4.97 15.52 -2.25
CA HIS A 91 4.01 15.68 -3.34
C HIS A 91 3.15 16.92 -3.11
N THR A 92 2.93 17.67 -4.17
CA THR A 92 1.94 18.74 -4.25
C THR A 92 0.53 18.18 -4.23
N ASP A 93 -0.46 19.04 -3.99
CA ASP A 93 -1.88 18.62 -3.98
C ASP A 93 -2.35 18.08 -5.34
N ALA A 94 -1.81 18.63 -6.43
CA ALA A 94 -2.07 18.14 -7.78
C ALA A 94 -1.49 16.73 -7.98
N GLU A 95 -0.26 16.49 -7.55
CA GLU A 95 0.39 15.17 -7.63
C GLU A 95 -0.33 14.14 -6.75
N ILE A 96 -0.68 14.49 -5.51
CA ILE A 96 -1.47 13.62 -4.61
C ILE A 96 -2.80 13.25 -5.28
N THR A 97 -3.47 14.21 -5.90
CA THR A 97 -4.74 13.97 -6.61
C THR A 97 -4.54 13.01 -7.79
N GLN A 98 -3.49 13.19 -8.59
CA GLN A 98 -3.16 12.29 -9.70
C GLN A 98 -2.86 10.85 -9.21
N ILE A 99 -2.08 10.72 -8.14
CA ILE A 99 -1.74 9.42 -7.53
C ILE A 99 -3.01 8.71 -7.02
N ILE A 100 -3.91 9.44 -6.34
CA ILE A 100 -5.19 8.89 -5.86
C ILE A 100 -6.03 8.42 -7.05
N ASN A 101 -6.21 9.27 -8.07
CA ASN A 101 -7.00 8.92 -9.26
C ASN A 101 -6.41 7.70 -9.97
N LYS A 102 -5.09 7.60 -10.06
CA LYS A 102 -4.41 6.44 -10.63
C LYS A 102 -4.72 5.18 -9.83
N GLY A 103 -4.52 5.20 -8.52
CA GLY A 103 -4.82 4.06 -7.67
C GLY A 103 -6.28 3.62 -7.75
N LYS A 104 -7.21 4.57 -7.78
CA LYS A 104 -8.66 4.31 -7.95
C LYS A 104 -8.97 3.68 -9.30
N SER A 105 -8.37 4.18 -10.39
CA SER A 105 -8.54 3.59 -11.74
C SER A 105 -8.05 2.14 -11.85
N LEU A 106 -7.11 1.75 -10.97
CA LEU A 106 -6.60 0.40 -10.85
C LEU A 106 -7.38 -0.46 -9.84
N ASN A 107 -8.49 0.05 -9.30
CA ASN A 107 -9.29 -0.58 -8.24
C ASN A 107 -8.49 -0.90 -6.97
N LEU A 108 -7.45 -0.12 -6.66
CA LEU A 108 -6.74 -0.23 -5.39
C LEU A 108 -7.63 0.28 -4.24
N THR A 109 -7.53 -0.39 -3.10
CA THR A 109 -8.18 0.07 -1.87
C THR A 109 -7.49 1.31 -1.31
N ASP A 110 -8.21 2.09 -0.51
CA ASP A 110 -7.67 3.32 0.08
C ASP A 110 -6.41 3.08 0.92
N ASP A 111 -6.35 1.97 1.65
CA ASP A 111 -5.18 1.63 2.45
C ASP A 111 -3.94 1.35 1.60
N ILE A 112 -4.08 0.72 0.42
CA ILE A 112 -2.95 0.50 -0.48
C ILE A 112 -2.47 1.84 -1.06
N ILE A 113 -3.41 2.69 -1.49
CA ILE A 113 -3.07 4.01 -2.04
C ILE A 113 -2.33 4.85 -0.97
N ASP A 114 -2.83 4.86 0.27
CA ASP A 114 -2.25 5.61 1.38
C ASP A 114 -0.86 5.10 1.75
N ASP A 115 -0.68 3.78 1.85
CA ASP A 115 0.62 3.17 2.14
C ASP A 115 1.65 3.43 1.02
N MET A 116 1.24 3.36 -0.25
CA MET A 116 2.11 3.68 -1.38
C MET A 116 2.49 5.17 -1.41
N LEU A 117 1.54 6.06 -1.11
CA LEU A 117 1.80 7.49 -0.98
C LEU A 117 2.75 7.78 0.18
N PHE A 118 2.59 7.10 1.33
CA PHE A 118 3.51 7.21 2.46
C PHE A 118 4.92 6.72 2.11
N ILE A 119 5.07 5.57 1.44
CA ILE A 119 6.37 5.03 1.03
C ILE A 119 7.14 6.04 0.17
N SER A 120 6.46 6.71 -0.76
CA SER A 120 7.08 7.69 -1.67
C SER A 120 7.62 8.94 -0.96
N CYS A 121 7.20 9.19 0.29
CA CYS A 121 7.64 10.32 1.11
C CYS A 121 8.96 10.04 1.87
N ARG A 122 9.57 8.85 1.73
CA ARG A 122 10.83 8.48 2.39
C ARG A 122 12.02 9.28 1.85
N ASP A 123 12.92 9.74 2.72
CA ASP A 123 14.09 10.57 2.36
C ASP A 123 15.18 9.82 1.62
N ALA A 124 15.51 8.62 2.07
CA ALA A 124 16.60 7.84 1.52
C ALA A 124 16.38 7.33 0.07
N LYS A 125 15.12 7.29 -0.38
CA LYS A 125 14.74 6.78 -1.72
C LYS A 125 13.61 7.65 -2.28
N ARG A 126 13.96 8.69 -3.06
CA ARG A 126 12.97 9.56 -3.70
C ARG A 126 12.21 8.76 -4.76
N ILE A 127 10.89 8.82 -4.71
CA ILE A 127 9.96 8.32 -5.73
C ILE A 127 9.07 9.50 -6.07
N ASP A 128 9.17 10.01 -7.30
CA ASP A 128 8.28 11.09 -7.75
C ASP A 128 6.88 10.56 -8.10
N ALA A 129 5.94 11.46 -8.38
CA ALA A 129 4.56 11.10 -8.65
C ALA A 129 4.40 10.19 -9.88
N VAL A 130 5.18 10.43 -10.94
CA VAL A 130 5.12 9.65 -12.18
C VAL A 130 5.64 8.23 -11.93
N GLU A 131 6.78 8.12 -11.25
CA GLU A 131 7.35 6.83 -10.86
C GLU A 131 6.40 6.06 -9.93
N LEU A 132 5.78 6.73 -8.96
CA LEU A 132 4.84 6.07 -8.04
C LEU A 132 3.61 5.52 -8.78
N MET A 133 3.05 6.29 -9.72
CA MET A 133 1.94 5.84 -10.55
C MET A 133 2.33 4.62 -11.41
N GLN A 134 3.54 4.62 -11.97
CA GLN A 134 4.07 3.44 -12.68
C GLN A 134 4.25 2.23 -11.74
N GLN A 135 4.70 2.46 -10.51
CA GLN A 135 4.81 1.41 -9.50
C GLN A 135 3.44 0.83 -9.09
N MET A 136 2.38 1.64 -9.07
CA MET A 136 0.99 1.16 -8.89
C MET A 136 0.55 0.27 -10.06
N ASP A 137 0.84 0.67 -11.30
CA ASP A 137 0.60 -0.16 -12.48
C ASP A 137 1.36 -1.48 -12.41
N ASN A 138 2.65 -1.44 -12.11
CA ASN A 138 3.49 -2.64 -12.03
C ASN A 138 2.93 -3.64 -11.01
N TYR A 139 2.50 -3.15 -9.85
CA TYR A 139 1.90 -4.00 -8.82
C TYR A 139 0.63 -4.69 -9.35
N VAL A 140 -0.33 -3.92 -9.89
CA VAL A 140 -1.64 -4.45 -10.29
C VAL A 140 -1.58 -5.25 -11.59
N ASN A 141 -0.92 -4.71 -12.60
CA ASN A 141 -0.97 -5.23 -13.96
C ASN A 141 0.12 -6.26 -14.27
N VAL A 142 1.15 -6.36 -13.43
CA VAL A 142 2.22 -7.35 -13.61
C VAL A 142 2.27 -8.31 -12.43
N VAL A 143 2.57 -7.83 -11.22
CA VAL A 143 2.83 -8.70 -10.07
C VAL A 143 1.59 -9.49 -9.64
N LEU A 144 0.44 -8.84 -9.49
CA LEU A 144 -0.80 -9.53 -9.13
C LEU A 144 -1.26 -10.51 -10.22
N LYS A 145 -1.04 -10.19 -11.51
CA LYS A 145 -1.41 -11.09 -12.62
C LYS A 145 -0.47 -12.29 -12.75
N ASN A 146 0.83 -12.09 -12.57
CA ASN A 146 1.83 -13.16 -12.61
C ASN A 146 1.76 -14.05 -11.37
N GLY A 147 1.26 -13.51 -10.25
CA GLY A 147 1.16 -14.22 -8.98
C GLY A 147 2.50 -14.38 -8.24
N HIS A 148 3.57 -13.73 -8.71
CA HIS A 148 4.89 -13.69 -8.08
C HIS A 148 5.57 -12.30 -8.22
N PRO A 149 6.49 -11.94 -7.30
CA PRO A 149 7.28 -10.71 -7.39
C PRO A 149 8.26 -10.70 -8.58
N TYR A 150 8.77 -9.51 -8.94
CA TYR A 150 9.77 -9.33 -10.02
C TYR A 150 11.10 -10.05 -9.76
N THR A 151 11.42 -10.33 -8.50
CA THR A 151 12.65 -11.05 -8.10
C THR A 151 12.62 -12.55 -8.42
N PHE A 152 11.49 -13.07 -8.88
CA PHE A 152 11.34 -14.46 -9.31
C PHE A 152 11.10 -14.55 -10.81
N ASN A 153 11.73 -15.54 -11.43
CA ASN A 153 11.59 -15.80 -12.87
C ASN A 153 10.27 -16.49 -13.23
N SER A 154 9.61 -17.12 -12.25
CA SER A 154 8.38 -17.89 -12.45
C SER A 154 7.59 -18.03 -11.16
N LEU A 155 6.29 -18.36 -11.32
CA LEU A 155 5.42 -18.74 -10.19
C LEU A 155 5.91 -20.01 -9.49
N GLU A 156 6.52 -20.94 -10.24
CA GLU A 156 7.08 -22.17 -9.70
C GLU A 156 8.23 -21.88 -8.72
N ASN A 157 9.18 -21.02 -9.10
CA ASN A 157 10.28 -20.61 -8.22
C ASN A 157 9.76 -19.91 -6.96
N PHE A 158 8.72 -19.07 -7.11
CA PHE A 158 8.10 -18.40 -5.96
C PHE A 158 7.40 -19.40 -5.03
N THR A 159 6.75 -20.43 -5.58
CA THR A 159 6.11 -21.50 -4.81
C THR A 159 7.13 -22.36 -4.08
N GLU A 160 8.23 -22.71 -4.74
CA GLU A 160 9.34 -23.45 -4.13
C GLU A 160 9.98 -22.65 -2.98
N PHE A 161 10.27 -21.37 -3.20
CA PHE A 161 10.75 -20.45 -2.16
C PHE A 161 9.79 -20.41 -0.97
N SER A 162 8.50 -20.25 -1.25
CA SER A 162 7.45 -20.15 -0.24
C SER A 162 7.37 -21.40 0.63
N SER A 163 7.41 -22.58 0.01
CA SER A 163 7.42 -23.87 0.71
C SER A 163 8.66 -24.04 1.60
N LYS A 164 9.86 -23.76 1.04
CA LYS A 164 11.12 -23.83 1.79
C LYS A 164 11.13 -22.88 2.99
N LEU A 165 10.69 -21.64 2.80
CA LEU A 165 10.63 -20.64 3.87
C LEU A 165 9.61 -21.03 4.95
N LYS A 166 8.40 -21.45 4.59
CA LYS A 166 7.38 -21.89 5.56
C LYS A 166 7.87 -23.06 6.39
N LYS A 167 8.47 -24.07 5.75
CA LYS A 167 9.08 -25.20 6.45
C LYS A 167 10.15 -24.72 7.43
N GLN A 168 11.04 -23.85 6.97
CA GLN A 168 12.12 -23.35 7.81
C GLN A 168 11.57 -22.55 9.01
N LEU A 169 10.64 -21.62 8.80
CA LEU A 169 10.00 -20.88 9.90
C LEU A 169 9.38 -21.82 10.93
N SER A 170 8.66 -22.85 10.47
CA SER A 170 8.09 -23.88 11.34
C SER A 170 9.16 -24.62 12.13
N ASP A 171 10.27 -25.02 11.48
CA ASP A 171 11.35 -25.71 12.17
C ASP A 171 12.00 -24.80 13.25
N TYR A 172 11.98 -23.48 13.06
CA TYR A 172 12.41 -22.47 14.05
C TYR A 172 11.31 -22.09 15.07
N GLY A 173 10.16 -22.77 15.07
CA GLY A 173 9.05 -22.50 16.00
C GLY A 173 8.31 -21.19 15.73
N ILE A 174 8.50 -20.59 14.55
CA ILE A 174 7.82 -19.37 14.11
C ILE A 174 6.61 -19.80 13.28
N ILE A 175 5.46 -19.86 13.94
CA ILE A 175 4.20 -20.33 13.34
C ILE A 175 3.33 -19.11 13.03
N SER A 176 3.08 -18.85 11.75
CA SER A 176 2.11 -17.85 11.31
C SER A 176 1.47 -18.29 9.99
N ASN A 177 0.17 -18.02 9.86
CA ASN A 177 -0.57 -18.19 8.61
C ASN A 177 -0.62 -16.89 7.78
N ASP A 178 -0.04 -15.80 8.29
CA ASP A 178 -0.07 -14.46 7.69
C ASP A 178 1.35 -14.05 7.30
N ILE A 179 1.86 -14.66 6.22
CA ILE A 179 3.21 -14.39 5.69
C ILE A 179 3.07 -13.76 4.31
N LYS A 180 3.70 -12.59 4.13
CA LYS A 180 3.56 -11.79 2.92
C LYS A 180 4.90 -11.30 2.42
N ILE A 181 4.97 -11.11 1.12
CA ILE A 181 6.00 -10.28 0.49
C ILE A 181 5.54 -8.82 0.54
N GLN A 182 6.47 -7.91 0.76
CA GLN A 182 6.27 -6.47 0.69
C GLN A 182 7.45 -5.78 -0.02
N GLY A 183 7.49 -4.45 0.00
CA GLY A 183 8.67 -3.69 -0.40
C GLY A 183 8.77 -3.41 -1.89
N SER A 184 10.01 -3.36 -2.40
CA SER A 184 10.28 -2.92 -3.79
C SER A 184 10.01 -4.03 -4.83
N ALA A 185 10.18 -5.30 -4.45
CA ALA A 185 9.95 -6.47 -5.30
C ALA A 185 8.54 -6.57 -5.91
N LEU A 186 7.55 -5.92 -5.29
CA LEU A 186 6.17 -5.89 -5.75
C LEU A 186 5.84 -4.74 -6.70
N ARG A 187 6.78 -3.83 -6.94
CA ARG A 187 6.52 -2.55 -7.61
C ARG A 187 7.56 -2.16 -8.66
N THR A 188 8.76 -2.73 -8.59
CA THR A 188 9.89 -2.31 -9.42
C THR A 188 10.59 -3.53 -10.05
N PRO A 189 10.77 -3.56 -11.39
CA PRO A 189 11.49 -4.64 -12.08
C PRO A 189 12.95 -4.81 -11.64
N ASN A 190 13.59 -3.72 -11.22
CA ASN A 190 14.99 -3.68 -10.78
C ASN A 190 15.17 -3.86 -9.27
N ALA A 191 14.19 -4.47 -8.59
CA ALA A 191 14.30 -4.76 -7.17
C ALA A 191 15.52 -5.66 -6.89
N LYS A 192 16.29 -5.33 -5.85
CA LYS A 192 17.52 -6.04 -5.47
C LYS A 192 17.33 -6.93 -4.26
N ASP A 193 16.19 -6.80 -3.62
CA ASP A 193 15.84 -7.46 -2.38
C ASP A 193 14.37 -7.87 -2.41
N ILE A 194 14.05 -8.88 -1.61
CA ILE A 194 12.68 -9.23 -1.26
C ILE A 194 12.50 -9.04 0.25
N ASP A 195 11.52 -8.21 0.62
CA ASP A 195 11.11 -8.03 2.00
C ASP A 195 10.01 -9.05 2.33
N VAL A 196 10.26 -9.95 3.27
CA VAL A 196 9.26 -10.90 3.79
C VAL A 196 8.78 -10.45 5.16
N ALA A 197 7.47 -10.25 5.27
CA ALA A 197 6.76 -9.91 6.49
C ALA A 197 6.03 -11.13 7.06
N ILE A 198 6.30 -11.47 8.31
CA ILE A 198 5.56 -12.49 9.06
C ILE A 198 4.70 -11.74 10.08
N PHE A 199 3.41 -11.62 9.81
CA PHE A 199 2.51 -10.88 10.68
C PHE A 199 2.07 -11.73 11.86
N MET A 200 2.07 -11.12 13.04
CA MET A 200 1.61 -11.70 14.30
C MET A 200 0.80 -10.68 15.09
N ASN A 201 -0.08 -11.15 15.96
CA ASN A 201 -0.68 -10.31 16.99
C ASN A 201 0.35 -10.00 18.09
N GLU A 202 0.06 -9.02 18.94
CA GLU A 202 0.97 -8.59 20.01
C GLU A 202 1.32 -9.71 21.01
N ASN A 203 0.38 -10.59 21.32
CA ASN A 203 0.59 -11.67 22.30
C ASN A 203 1.56 -12.73 21.78
N ASP A 204 1.33 -13.23 20.57
CA ASP A 204 2.20 -14.22 19.93
C ASP A 204 3.61 -13.65 19.71
N PHE A 205 3.68 -12.38 19.31
CA PHE A 205 4.94 -11.65 19.18
C PHE A 205 5.69 -11.56 20.52
N ALA A 206 5.01 -11.20 21.62
CA ALA A 206 5.63 -11.12 22.94
C ALA A 206 6.13 -12.49 23.44
N VAL A 207 5.35 -13.55 23.23
CA VAL A 207 5.75 -14.92 23.59
C VAL A 207 7.01 -15.33 22.81
N LEU A 208 7.02 -15.12 21.50
CA LEU A 208 8.14 -15.50 20.65
C LEU A 208 9.41 -14.71 20.97
N THR A 209 9.29 -13.40 21.19
CA THR A 209 10.44 -12.55 21.50
C THR A 209 11.01 -12.79 22.91
N ASN A 210 10.19 -13.22 23.87
CA ASN A 210 10.69 -13.73 25.15
C ASN A 210 11.52 -15.01 24.97
N LYS A 211 11.07 -15.95 24.13
CA LYS A 211 11.86 -17.15 23.79
C LYS A 211 13.19 -16.78 23.13
N MET A 212 13.21 -15.77 22.25
CA MET A 212 14.43 -15.26 21.63
C MET A 212 15.40 -14.66 22.68
N LYS A 213 14.90 -13.86 23.63
CA LYS A 213 15.73 -13.33 24.73
C LYS A 213 16.34 -14.45 25.57
N ASP A 214 15.55 -15.46 25.92
CA ASP A 214 16.03 -16.60 26.71
C ASP A 214 17.06 -17.42 25.93
N ALA A 215 16.90 -17.56 24.62
CA ALA A 215 17.88 -18.18 23.74
C ALA A 215 19.21 -17.42 23.73
N ILE A 216 19.17 -16.08 23.64
CA ILE A 216 20.35 -15.22 23.66
C ILE A 216 21.09 -15.35 25.01
N ARG A 217 20.37 -15.33 26.13
CA ARG A 217 20.97 -15.48 27.47
C ARG A 217 21.70 -16.82 27.63
N LYS A 218 21.11 -17.90 27.12
CA LYS A 218 21.70 -19.25 27.20
C LYS A 218 22.98 -19.39 26.38
N ARG A 219 23.01 -18.82 25.17
CA ARG A 219 24.13 -18.98 24.23
C ARG A 219 25.28 -17.99 24.46
N SER A 220 25.00 -16.85 25.08
CA SER A 220 25.99 -15.79 25.31
C SER A 220 25.80 -15.20 26.70
N PRO A 221 26.25 -15.89 27.76
CA PRO A 221 25.97 -15.52 29.16
C PRO A 221 26.81 -14.33 29.69
N TRP A 222 27.21 -13.40 28.82
CA TRP A 222 28.13 -12.29 29.12
C TRP A 222 27.66 -10.98 28.47
N LEU A 223 28.43 -9.91 28.62
CA LEU A 223 28.14 -8.56 28.07
C LEU A 223 27.71 -8.54 26.59
N ALA A 224 28.20 -9.49 25.78
CA ALA A 224 27.79 -9.63 24.38
C ALA A 224 26.30 -10.01 24.25
N GLY A 225 25.78 -10.89 25.11
CA GLY A 225 24.37 -11.26 25.18
C GLY A 225 23.49 -10.09 25.62
N ASP A 226 23.93 -9.28 26.58
CA ASP A 226 23.19 -8.11 27.05
C ASP A 226 23.01 -7.06 25.94
N ASN A 227 24.06 -6.81 25.16
CA ASN A 227 23.98 -5.91 24.01
C ASN A 227 23.01 -6.44 22.92
N LEU A 228 23.03 -7.75 22.66
CA LEU A 228 22.08 -8.37 21.73
C LEU A 228 20.63 -8.26 22.22
N ILE A 229 20.39 -8.45 23.52
CA ILE A 229 19.06 -8.29 24.11
C ILE A 229 18.61 -6.84 24.00
N LYS A 230 19.46 -5.86 24.32
CA LYS A 230 19.13 -4.43 24.19
C LYS A 230 18.78 -4.04 22.75
N ASN A 231 19.52 -4.57 21.78
CA ASN A 231 19.22 -4.34 20.36
C ASN A 231 17.91 -5.01 19.93
N LEU A 232 17.64 -6.23 20.41
CA LEU A 232 16.36 -6.91 20.20
C LEU A 232 15.19 -6.13 20.82
N GLU A 233 15.34 -5.62 22.05
CA GLU A 233 14.33 -4.78 22.71
C GLU A 233 14.04 -3.49 21.93
N THR A 234 15.06 -2.92 21.30
CA THR A 234 14.90 -1.75 20.40
C THR A 234 14.12 -2.10 19.13
N GLU A 235 14.27 -3.30 18.57
CA GLU A 235 13.46 -3.75 17.44
C GLU A 235 12.02 -4.05 17.89
N ILE A 236 11.85 -4.74 19.04
CA ILE A 236 10.55 -5.01 19.67
C ILE A 236 9.75 -3.72 19.88
N SER A 237 10.37 -2.65 20.39
CA SER A 237 9.70 -1.36 20.61
C SER A 237 9.22 -0.69 19.32
N LYS A 238 9.82 -1.05 18.18
CA LYS A 238 9.38 -0.61 16.85
C LYS A 238 8.30 -1.53 16.25
N GLY A 239 7.94 -2.61 16.94
CA GLY A 239 6.96 -3.59 16.49
C GLY A 239 7.45 -4.53 15.39
N LYS A 240 8.77 -4.75 15.29
CA LYS A 240 9.35 -5.71 14.35
C LYS A 240 10.55 -6.45 14.94
N VAL A 241 10.91 -7.61 14.39
CA VAL A 241 12.18 -8.29 14.68
C VAL A 241 12.71 -8.89 13.39
N ASN A 242 13.97 -8.59 13.06
CA ASN A 242 14.63 -9.16 11.87
C ASN A 242 15.14 -10.59 12.12
N ALA A 243 15.30 -11.35 11.03
CA ALA A 243 15.68 -12.76 11.06
C ALA A 243 17.03 -13.08 11.71
N PHE A 244 17.88 -12.08 11.93
CA PHE A 244 19.11 -12.22 12.72
C PHE A 244 18.84 -12.77 14.13
N TYR A 245 17.68 -12.48 14.72
CA TYR A 245 17.32 -12.97 16.06
C TYR A 245 16.55 -14.30 16.04
N PHE A 246 16.33 -14.90 14.86
CA PHE A 246 15.63 -16.19 14.73
C PHE A 246 16.60 -17.35 14.99
N ASP A 247 17.31 -17.34 16.11
CA ASP A 247 18.25 -18.40 16.43
C ASP A 247 17.55 -19.53 17.21
N ARG A 248 17.90 -20.79 16.91
CA ARG A 248 17.52 -21.92 17.78
C ARG A 248 18.49 -22.04 18.94
N ILE A 249 17.95 -22.51 20.06
CA ILE A 249 18.75 -22.87 21.24
C ILE A 249 19.46 -24.20 20.98
N GLU A 250 18.81 -25.18 20.33
CA GLU A 250 19.41 -26.48 20.02
C GLU A 250 18.82 -27.14 18.75
N PRO A 251 19.66 -27.69 17.84
CA PRO A 251 21.10 -27.39 17.74
C PRO A 251 21.27 -25.90 17.41
N TYR A 252 22.35 -25.28 17.87
CA TYR A 252 22.66 -23.88 17.56
C TYR A 252 22.88 -23.66 16.06
N THR A 253 21.80 -23.43 15.34
CA THR A 253 21.78 -23.08 13.92
C THR A 253 21.17 -21.70 13.75
N SER A 254 21.83 -20.86 12.95
CA SER A 254 21.28 -19.56 12.59
C SER A 254 20.28 -19.73 11.45
N PHE A 255 19.11 -19.12 11.59
CA PHE A 255 18.12 -19.07 10.52
C PHE A 255 18.73 -18.58 9.21
N MET A 256 19.61 -17.59 9.26
CA MET A 256 20.19 -17.01 8.04
C MET A 256 21.09 -17.99 7.28
N ASN A 257 21.74 -18.92 7.98
CA ASN A 257 22.56 -19.97 7.35
C ASN A 257 21.67 -20.97 6.62
N ASP A 258 20.61 -21.45 7.28
CA ASP A 258 19.68 -22.40 6.66
C ASP A 258 18.86 -21.73 5.53
N PHE A 259 18.59 -20.44 5.67
CA PHE A 259 17.84 -19.64 4.70
C PHE A 259 18.65 -19.35 3.43
N TYR A 260 19.96 -19.62 3.43
CA TYR A 260 20.78 -19.50 2.24
C TYR A 260 20.29 -20.40 1.10
N GLU A 261 19.88 -21.63 1.39
CA GLU A 261 19.38 -22.57 0.37
C GLU A 261 18.02 -22.15 -0.20
N ALA A 262 17.15 -21.59 0.63
CA ALA A 262 15.89 -21.01 0.16
C ALA A 262 16.12 -19.81 -0.77
N ARG A 263 17.20 -19.04 -0.58
CA ARG A 263 17.53 -17.90 -1.45
C ARG A 263 18.05 -18.30 -2.84
N LYS A 264 18.56 -19.53 -3.02
CA LYS A 264 19.10 -19.98 -4.32
C LYS A 264 18.06 -20.02 -5.46
N VAL A 265 16.77 -20.08 -5.13
CA VAL A 265 15.69 -20.09 -6.14
C VAL A 265 15.30 -18.69 -6.63
N LEU A 266 15.87 -17.63 -6.04
CA LEU A 266 15.72 -16.25 -6.51
C LEU A 266 16.40 -16.09 -7.88
N GLY A 267 15.76 -15.36 -8.80
CA GLY A 267 16.18 -15.26 -10.20
C GLY A 267 17.48 -14.49 -10.44
N SER A 268 18.25 -14.99 -11.42
CA SER A 268 19.38 -14.48 -12.24
C SER A 268 20.36 -13.39 -11.76
N SER A 269 20.38 -12.98 -10.50
CA SER A 269 21.55 -12.26 -9.98
C SER A 269 21.91 -12.80 -8.61
N THR A 270 23.18 -13.17 -8.46
CA THR A 270 23.83 -13.50 -7.19
C THR A 270 23.78 -12.36 -6.15
N ALA A 271 23.10 -11.26 -6.46
CA ALA A 271 22.91 -10.08 -5.61
C ALA A 271 21.51 -9.95 -5.00
N THR A 272 20.53 -10.79 -5.37
CA THR A 272 19.17 -10.68 -4.81
C THR A 272 19.13 -11.22 -3.38
N THR A 273 18.94 -10.33 -2.39
CA THR A 273 18.83 -10.71 -0.97
C THR A 273 17.38 -10.88 -0.54
N ALA A 274 17.17 -11.55 0.58
CA ALA A 274 15.85 -11.67 1.19
C ALA A 274 15.93 -11.25 2.65
N ASP A 275 15.17 -10.22 2.99
CA ASP A 275 15.08 -9.65 4.33
C ASP A 275 13.80 -10.14 4.99
N VAL A 276 13.93 -11.04 5.95
CA VAL A 276 12.79 -11.64 6.66
C VAL A 276 12.62 -10.96 8.02
N SER A 277 11.41 -10.53 8.33
CA SER A 277 11.07 -9.92 9.62
C SER A 277 9.72 -10.40 10.14
N ILE A 278 9.62 -10.57 11.46
CA ILE A 278 8.33 -10.69 12.15
C ILE A 278 7.84 -9.28 12.46
N ILE A 279 6.57 -9.00 12.19
CA ILE A 279 5.96 -7.68 12.34
C ILE A 279 4.65 -7.81 13.13
N ILE A 280 4.44 -6.90 14.07
CA ILE A 280 3.16 -6.78 14.76
C ILE A 280 2.13 -6.19 13.79
N LYS A 281 1.03 -6.91 13.58
CA LYS A 281 -0.07 -6.49 12.69
C LYS A 281 -0.64 -5.13 13.12
N GLY A 282 -0.88 -4.25 12.17
CA GLY A 282 -1.39 -2.89 12.38
C GLY A 282 -0.40 -1.90 12.99
N LYS A 283 0.89 -2.24 13.11
CA LYS A 283 1.95 -1.32 13.57
C LYS A 283 2.78 -0.80 12.39
N GLY A 284 3.79 0.02 12.68
CA GLY A 284 4.50 0.86 11.69
C GLY A 284 5.16 0.15 10.49
N PHE A 285 5.33 -1.18 10.53
CA PHE A 285 5.88 -1.96 9.40
C PHE A 285 4.82 -2.78 8.64
N ASP A 286 3.55 -2.71 9.04
CA ASP A 286 2.40 -3.20 8.27
C ASP A 286 2.07 -2.16 7.18
N ILE A 287 2.93 -2.10 6.16
CA ILE A 287 2.81 -1.19 5.01
C ILE A 287 2.57 -1.98 3.72
N LYS A 288 1.45 -1.70 3.05
CA LYS A 288 1.07 -2.26 1.73
C LYS A 288 1.90 -1.65 0.58
N PRO A 289 1.92 -2.25 -0.62
CA PRO A 289 1.19 -3.45 -1.06
C PRO A 289 1.76 -4.77 -0.53
N TYR A 290 0.93 -5.80 -0.59
CA TYR A 290 1.31 -7.17 -0.26
C TYR A 290 1.08 -8.14 -1.40
N LEU A 291 1.83 -9.23 -1.34
CA LEU A 291 1.53 -10.47 -2.03
C LEU A 291 1.66 -11.61 -1.02
N ASP A 292 0.62 -12.42 -0.87
CA ASP A 292 0.68 -13.54 0.07
C ASP A 292 1.71 -14.58 -0.38
N LEU A 293 2.43 -15.14 0.60
CA LEU A 293 3.37 -16.22 0.37
C LEU A 293 2.60 -17.52 0.03
N LYS A 294 2.97 -18.18 -1.08
CA LYS A 294 2.23 -19.33 -1.63
C LYS A 294 2.26 -20.55 -0.75
#